data_AF-A0A6H1P812-F1
#
_entry.id   AF-A0A6H1P812-F1
#
_cell.length_a   1.000
_cell.length_b   1.000
_cell.length_c   1.000
_cell.angle_alpha   90.00
_cell.angle_beta   90.00
_cell.angle_gamma   90.00
#
_symmetry.space_group_name_H-M   'P 1'
#
loop_
_entity.id
_entity.type
_entity.pdbx_description
1 polymer ?
#
loop_
_entity_poly.entity_id
_entity_poly.type
_entity_poly.pdbx_seq_one_letter_code
_entity_poly.pdbx_strand_id
1 'polypeptide(L)'
;MGLDMYLVSLPNITGMDYDEIVLASAQMSKHKADQDEIYEKLKPHIKHNGEDDPLFTQEVTKENLLDLNNLCLQVLKEKDSPCNILPTRPGCFFGNLSYDSYYYREIEETQALLAALIKHFNFETHYLLYQCSW
;
A
#
# COMPACT_ATOMS: atom_id res chain seq x y z
N MET A 1 -5.67 12.22 8.23
CA MET A 1 -5.04 12.49 6.92
C MET A 1 -5.65 11.53 5.89
N GLY A 2 -6.26 12.03 4.82
CA GLY A 2 -6.88 11.19 3.78
C GLY A 2 -5.80 10.62 2.87
N LEU A 3 -5.19 9.53 3.29
CA LEU A 3 -4.48 8.67 2.36
C LEU A 3 -5.57 7.84 1.68
N ASP A 4 -5.93 8.17 0.44
CA ASP A 4 -6.54 7.22 -0.48
C ASP A 4 -5.47 6.14 -0.82
N MET A 5 -4.98 5.48 0.22
CA MET A 5 -3.95 4.45 0.21
C MET A 5 -4.65 3.13 -0.02
N TYR A 6 -4.53 2.65 -1.25
CA TYR A 6 -4.94 1.31 -1.59
C TYR A 6 -3.71 0.43 -1.59
N LEU A 7 -3.59 -0.39 -0.55
CA LEU A 7 -2.69 -1.53 -0.58
C LEU A 7 -3.36 -2.64 -1.38
N VAL A 8 -2.71 -3.08 -2.45
CA VAL A 8 -3.17 -4.17 -3.29
C VAL A 8 -2.22 -5.34 -3.15
N SER A 9 -2.78 -6.53 -2.99
CA SER A 9 -2.01 -7.78 -2.98
C SER A 9 -2.14 -8.45 -4.34
N LEU A 10 -1.02 -8.79 -4.97
CA LEU A 10 -0.99 -9.59 -6.20
C LEU A 10 -0.25 -10.91 -5.94
N PRO A 11 -0.71 -12.04 -6.52
CA PRO A 11 -0.02 -13.31 -6.36
C PRO A 11 1.33 -13.27 -7.09
N ASN A 12 2.32 -13.93 -6.50
CA ASN A 12 3.55 -14.28 -7.19
C ASN A 12 3.27 -15.46 -8.11
N ILE A 13 3.40 -15.27 -9.42
CA ILE A 13 3.10 -16.29 -10.41
C ILE A 13 4.41 -16.84 -10.97
N THR A 14 4.66 -18.13 -10.78
CA THR A 14 5.83 -18.82 -11.29
C THR A 14 5.99 -18.59 -12.80
N GLY A 15 7.12 -18.03 -13.20
CA GLY A 15 7.43 -17.74 -14.60
C GLY A 15 7.05 -16.34 -15.08
N MET A 16 6.54 -15.47 -14.20
CA MET A 16 6.45 -14.03 -14.44
C MET A 16 7.23 -13.26 -13.39
N ASP A 17 7.91 -12.20 -13.81
CA ASP A 17 8.55 -11.25 -12.90
C ASP A 17 7.56 -10.18 -12.37
N TYR A 18 8.05 -9.33 -11.47
CA TYR A 18 7.26 -8.26 -10.85
C TYR A 18 6.65 -7.30 -11.88
N ASP A 19 7.45 -6.83 -12.84
CA ASP A 19 7.00 -5.85 -13.83
C ASP A 19 5.95 -6.47 -14.75
N GLU A 20 6.14 -7.73 -15.14
CA GLU A 20 5.18 -8.50 -15.92
C GLU A 20 3.84 -8.66 -15.19
N ILE A 21 3.86 -8.98 -13.89
CA ILE A 21 2.65 -9.14 -13.08
C ILE A 21 1.91 -7.80 -12.92
N VAL A 22 2.63 -6.71 -12.67
CA VAL A 22 2.04 -5.37 -12.53
C VAL A 22 1.44 -4.93 -13.86
N LEU A 23 2.16 -5.08 -14.98
CA LEU A 23 1.66 -4.74 -16.31
C LEU A 23 0.42 -5.56 -16.68
N ALA A 24 0.44 -6.87 -16.41
CA ALA A 24 -0.71 -7.75 -16.62
C ALA A 24 -1.92 -7.33 -15.80
N SER A 25 -1.72 -6.92 -14.53
CA SER A 25 -2.80 -6.42 -13.68
C SER A 25 -3.37 -5.10 -14.19
N ALA A 26 -2.53 -4.19 -14.67
CA ALA A 26 -2.93 -2.89 -15.21
C ALA A 26 -3.64 -3.01 -16.57
N GLN A 27 -3.43 -4.10 -17.30
CA GLN A 27 -4.04 -4.34 -18.62
C GLN A 27 -5.17 -5.39 -18.57
N MET A 28 -5.79 -5.60 -17.40
CA MET A 28 -6.87 -6.58 -17.24
C MET A 28 -7.99 -6.43 -18.27
N SER A 29 -8.35 -5.20 -18.63
CA SER A 29 -9.37 -4.91 -19.65
C SER A 29 -9.01 -5.50 -21.03
N LYS A 30 -7.73 -5.45 -21.41
CA LYS A 30 -7.23 -6.02 -22.68
C LYS A 30 -7.16 -7.54 -22.60
N HIS A 31 -6.52 -8.09 -21.57
CA HIS A 31 -6.42 -9.54 -21.40
C HIS A 31 -7.79 -10.22 -21.26
N LYS A 32 -8.80 -9.51 -20.73
CA LYS A 32 -10.19 -9.97 -20.72
C LYS A 32 -10.79 -10.08 -22.12
N ALA A 33 -10.53 -9.08 -22.97
CA ALA A 33 -11.01 -9.07 -24.36
C ALA A 33 -10.35 -10.18 -25.19
N ASP A 34 -9.07 -10.45 -24.92
CA ASP A 34 -8.27 -11.45 -25.62
C ASP A 34 -8.44 -12.88 -25.07
N GLN A 35 -9.17 -13.05 -23.94
CA GLN A 35 -9.37 -14.31 -23.22
C GLN A 35 -8.05 -15.03 -22.87
N ASP A 36 -7.03 -14.25 -22.49
CA ASP A 36 -5.72 -14.78 -22.15
C ASP A 36 -5.71 -15.57 -20.84
N GLU A 37 -4.85 -16.60 -20.77
CA GLU A 37 -4.65 -17.42 -19.56
C GLU A 37 -4.24 -16.57 -18.34
N ILE A 38 -3.53 -15.46 -18.58
CA ILE A 38 -3.09 -14.50 -17.55
C ILE A 38 -4.28 -13.84 -16.87
N TYR A 39 -5.33 -13.47 -17.62
CA TYR A 39 -6.54 -12.86 -17.06
C TYR A 39 -7.24 -13.82 -16.10
N GLU A 40 -7.43 -15.08 -16.49
CA GLU A 40 -8.09 -16.07 -15.63
C GLU A 40 -7.28 -16.38 -14.35
N LYS A 41 -5.95 -16.32 -14.42
CA LYS A 41 -5.08 -16.46 -13.24
C LYS A 41 -5.18 -15.27 -12.28
N LEU A 42 -5.24 -14.03 -12.78
CA LEU A 42 -5.20 -12.82 -11.95
C LEU A 42 -6.58 -12.37 -11.43
N LYS A 43 -7.63 -12.61 -12.20
CA LYS A 43 -9.03 -12.24 -11.89
C LYS A 43 -9.51 -12.59 -10.47
N PRO A 44 -9.23 -13.78 -9.89
CA PRO A 44 -9.70 -14.09 -8.53
C PRO A 44 -8.95 -13.30 -7.44
N HIS A 45 -7.79 -12.72 -7.75
CA HIS A 45 -6.94 -12.01 -6.80
C HIS A 45 -7.12 -10.49 -6.85
N ILE A 46 -7.67 -9.95 -7.93
CA ILE A 46 -7.81 -8.50 -8.14
C ILE A 46 -9.25 -8.06 -7.86
N LYS A 47 -9.44 -7.19 -6.87
CA LYS A 47 -10.71 -6.50 -6.60
C LYS A 47 -10.71 -5.16 -7.33
N HIS A 48 -11.10 -5.13 -8.60
CA HIS A 48 -11.25 -3.86 -9.35
C HIS A 48 -12.39 -3.02 -8.79
N ASN A 49 -12.19 -1.70 -8.70
CA ASN A 49 -13.26 -0.75 -8.38
C ASN A 49 -13.24 0.54 -9.23
N GLY A 50 -12.65 0.54 -10.42
CA GLY A 50 -12.67 1.70 -11.33
C GLY A 50 -12.02 1.43 -12.69
N GLU A 51 -12.43 2.20 -13.71
CA GLU A 51 -11.84 2.24 -15.04
C GLU A 51 -10.37 2.71 -14.96
N ASP A 52 -9.54 2.18 -15.87
CA ASP A 52 -8.07 2.28 -15.89
C ASP A 52 -7.57 3.74 -15.97
N ASP A 53 -7.47 4.43 -14.83
CA ASP A 53 -6.66 5.63 -14.67
C ASP A 53 -5.18 5.25 -14.42
N PRO A 54 -4.20 6.09 -14.84
CA PRO A 54 -2.79 5.81 -14.63
C PRO A 54 -2.46 5.81 -13.13
N LEU A 55 -2.45 4.62 -12.54
CA LEU A 55 -2.08 4.39 -11.16
C LEU A 55 -0.56 4.41 -11.04
N PHE A 56 -0.02 5.29 -10.19
CA PHE A 56 1.35 5.12 -9.73
C PHE A 56 1.35 3.95 -8.74
N THR A 57 2.08 2.90 -9.09
CA THR A 57 2.23 1.69 -8.29
C THR A 57 3.68 1.52 -7.85
N GLN A 58 3.87 1.16 -6.58
CA GLN A 58 5.19 0.88 -6.03
C GLN A 58 5.13 -0.37 -5.14
N GLU A 59 6.11 -1.26 -5.30
CA GLU A 59 6.27 -2.40 -4.41
C GLU A 59 6.54 -1.96 -2.97
N VAL A 60 5.86 -2.60 -2.02
CA VAL A 60 6.06 -2.42 -0.59
C VAL A 60 6.63 -3.71 -0.03
N THR A 61 7.92 -3.67 0.30
CA THR A 61 8.62 -4.81 0.90
C THR A 61 8.30 -4.95 2.40
N LYS A 62 8.61 -6.12 2.96
CA LYS A 62 8.47 -6.35 4.40
C LYS A 62 9.36 -5.38 5.21
N GLU A 63 10.54 -5.07 4.69
CA GLU A 63 11.50 -4.13 5.26
C GLU A 63 10.89 -2.73 5.33
N ASN A 64 10.22 -2.26 4.26
CA ASN A 64 9.53 -0.97 4.28
C ASN A 64 8.45 -0.89 5.37
N LEU A 65 7.69 -1.97 5.58
CA LEU A 65 6.68 -2.01 6.65
C LEU A 65 7.32 -2.01 8.04
N LEU A 66 8.43 -2.73 8.21
CA LEU A 66 9.18 -2.76 9.48
C LEU A 66 9.76 -1.39 9.81
N ASP A 67 10.35 -0.71 8.83
CA ASP A 67 10.90 0.63 8.99
C ASP A 67 9.81 1.63 9.41
N LEU A 68 8.68 1.63 8.70
CA LEU A 68 7.55 2.51 9.04
C LEU A 68 6.98 2.20 10.44
N ASN A 69 6.82 0.92 10.78
CA ASN A 69 6.35 0.49 12.11
C ASN A 69 7.33 0.95 13.21
N ASN A 70 8.64 0.85 12.99
CA ASN A 70 9.66 1.32 13.92
C ASN A 70 9.57 2.85 14.11
N LEU A 71 9.37 3.62 13.05
CA LEU A 71 9.16 5.07 13.13
C LEU A 71 7.89 5.41 13.92
N CYS A 72 6.79 4.69 13.70
CA CYS A 72 5.57 4.85 14.48
C CYS A 72 5.81 4.56 15.98
N LEU A 73 6.47 3.46 16.31
CA LEU A 73 6.82 3.13 17.70
C LEU A 73 7.73 4.18 18.33
N GLN A 74 8.68 4.73 17.57
CA GLN A 74 9.56 5.79 18.03
C GLN A 74 8.74 7.04 18.38
N VAL A 75 7.83 7.48 17.50
CA VAL A 75 6.97 8.64 17.77
C VAL A 75 6.06 8.44 18.99
N LEU A 76 5.50 7.24 19.17
CA LEU A 76 4.64 6.93 20.31
C LEU A 76 5.41 6.90 21.64
N LYS A 77 6.68 6.49 21.61
CA LYS A 77 7.56 6.38 22.78
C LYS A 77 8.23 7.71 23.13
N GLU A 78 8.80 8.39 22.14
CA GLU A 78 9.55 9.64 22.26
C GLU A 78 8.67 10.81 21.77
N LYS A 79 7.75 11.23 22.63
CA LYS A 79 6.76 12.30 22.32
C LYS A 79 7.36 13.71 22.19
N ASP A 80 8.67 13.87 22.37
CA ASP A 80 9.32 15.18 22.44
C ASP A 80 9.45 15.88 21.09
N SER A 81 9.43 15.18 19.95
CA SER A 81 9.51 15.79 18.61
C SER A 81 8.99 14.90 17.47
N PRO A 82 7.67 14.63 17.41
CA PRO A 82 7.07 13.84 16.32
C PRO A 82 7.33 14.45 14.93
N CYS A 83 7.47 15.78 14.86
CA CYS A 83 7.73 16.49 13.61
C CYS A 83 9.07 16.14 12.94
N ASN A 84 10.06 15.68 13.70
CA ASN A 84 11.36 15.29 13.14
C ASN A 84 11.35 13.87 12.56
N ILE A 85 10.39 13.04 12.96
CA ILE A 85 10.32 11.62 12.60
C ILE A 85 9.23 11.42 11.54
N LEU A 86 7.99 11.84 11.82
CA LEU A 86 6.83 11.74 10.94
C LEU A 86 6.15 13.11 10.82
N PRO A 87 6.73 14.04 10.03
CA PRO A 87 6.18 15.38 9.86
C PRO A 87 4.82 15.37 9.16
N THR A 88 3.89 16.20 9.64
CA THR A 88 2.69 16.55 8.87
C THR A 88 3.10 17.45 7.71
N ARG A 89 2.44 17.30 6.56
CA ARG A 89 2.70 18.12 5.37
C ARG A 89 1.41 18.74 4.85
N PRO A 90 1.39 20.05 4.53
CA PRO A 90 0.25 20.68 3.88
C PRO A 90 0.06 20.12 2.47
N GLY A 91 -1.19 19.96 2.05
CA GLY A 91 -1.53 19.76 0.64
C GLY A 91 -3.03 19.71 0.42
N CYS A 92 -3.45 19.79 -0.85
CA CYS A 92 -4.84 20.01 -1.25
C CYS A 92 -5.84 18.94 -0.78
N PHE A 93 -5.35 17.74 -0.45
CA PHE A 93 -6.16 16.61 0.02
C PHE A 93 -5.82 16.17 1.45
N PHE A 94 -4.91 16.88 2.13
CA PHE A 94 -4.42 16.49 3.47
C PHE A 94 -5.11 17.31 4.56
N GLY A 95 -5.37 16.64 5.71
CA GLY A 95 -6.16 17.17 6.82
C GLY A 95 -5.42 18.16 7.72
N ASN A 96 -5.76 18.15 9.02
CA ASN A 96 -5.10 19.01 10.02
C ASN A 96 -3.59 18.72 10.11
N LEU A 97 -2.79 19.78 10.33
CA LEU A 97 -1.33 19.71 10.47
C LEU A 97 -0.86 19.66 11.94
N SER A 98 -1.79 19.74 12.89
CA SER A 98 -1.49 19.79 14.32
C SER A 98 -1.08 18.41 14.85
N TYR A 99 -0.08 18.40 15.75
CA TYR A 99 0.35 17.23 16.50
C TYR A 99 -0.50 17.04 17.77
N ASP A 100 -1.82 16.94 17.58
CA ASP A 100 -2.79 16.79 18.65
C ASP A 100 -3.13 15.30 18.91
N SER A 101 -4.13 15.02 19.74
CA SER A 101 -4.55 13.66 20.04
C SER A 101 -5.03 12.88 18.80
N TYR A 102 -5.54 13.56 17.77
CA TYR A 102 -5.94 12.89 16.54
C TYR A 102 -4.72 12.40 15.76
N TYR A 103 -3.65 13.19 15.68
CA TYR A 103 -2.38 12.75 15.09
C TYR A 103 -1.86 11.46 15.74
N TYR A 104 -1.80 11.42 17.07
CA TYR A 104 -1.32 10.23 17.77
C TYR A 104 -2.24 9.02 17.59
N ARG A 105 -3.56 9.23 17.56
CA ARG A 105 -4.52 8.16 17.29
C ARG A 105 -4.33 7.57 15.88
N GLU A 106 -4.12 8.41 14.86
CA GLU A 106 -3.83 7.94 13.50
C GLU A 106 -2.53 7.13 13.44
N ILE A 107 -1.51 7.49 14.22
CA ILE A 107 -0.28 6.70 14.33
C ILE A 107 -0.53 5.35 15.00
N GLU A 108 -1.30 5.30 16.08
CA GLU A 108 -1.66 4.04 16.75
C GLU A 108 -2.46 3.10 15.82
N GLU A 109 -3.44 3.64 15.10
CA GLU A 109 -4.22 2.90 14.10
C GLU A 109 -3.32 2.37 12.98
N THR A 110 -2.42 3.20 12.46
CA THR A 110 -1.45 2.80 11.43
C THR A 110 -0.51 1.71 11.94
N GLN A 111 0.02 1.86 13.15
CA GLN A 111 0.89 0.88 13.80
C GLN A 111 0.20 -0.48 13.95
N ALA A 112 -1.08 -0.50 14.36
CA ALA A 112 -1.85 -1.73 14.51
C ALA A 112 -2.07 -2.44 13.16
N LEU A 113 -2.37 -1.68 12.10
CA LEU A 113 -2.51 -2.22 10.74
C LEU A 113 -1.19 -2.80 10.22
N LEU A 114 -0.08 -2.08 10.39
CA LEU A 114 1.25 -2.54 10.01
C LEU A 114 1.64 -3.82 10.76
N ALA A 115 1.42 -3.87 12.06
CA ALA A 115 1.69 -5.06 12.87
C ALA A 115 0.87 -6.28 12.41
N ALA A 116 -0.41 -6.07 12.05
CA ALA A 116 -1.25 -7.12 11.50
C ALA A 116 -0.74 -7.60 10.13
N LEU A 117 -0.38 -6.68 9.23
CA LEU A 117 0.16 -7.01 7.91
C LEU A 117 1.46 -7.80 8.02
N ILE A 118 2.43 -7.32 8.81
CA ILE A 118 3.72 -8.01 9.00
C ILE A 118 3.54 -9.44 9.53
N LYS A 119 2.54 -9.66 10.38
CA LYS A 119 2.28 -10.97 11.00
C LYS A 119 1.53 -11.93 10.08
N HIS A 120 0.60 -11.43 9.28
CA HIS A 120 -0.37 -12.27 8.56
C HIS A 120 -0.15 -12.32 7.04
N PHE A 121 0.58 -11.35 6.46
CA PHE A 121 0.84 -11.31 5.03
C PHE A 121 2.00 -12.23 4.64
N ASN A 122 1.85 -12.94 3.51
CA ASN A 122 2.86 -13.85 3.00
C ASN A 122 3.58 -13.24 1.78
N PHE A 123 4.73 -12.63 2.03
CA PHE A 123 5.59 -11.98 1.03
C PHE A 123 6.29 -12.94 0.06
N GLU A 124 6.34 -14.25 0.35
CA GLU A 124 6.92 -15.23 -0.58
C GLU A 124 5.95 -15.55 -1.71
N THR A 125 4.65 -15.57 -1.39
CA THR A 125 3.58 -15.97 -2.31
C THR A 125 2.87 -14.80 -2.96
N HIS A 126 2.99 -13.59 -2.41
CA HIS A 126 2.28 -12.41 -2.89
C HIS A 126 3.15 -11.16 -2.80
N TYR A 127 3.01 -10.29 -3.79
CA TYR A 127 3.51 -8.93 -3.79
C TYR A 127 2.50 -8.00 -3.12
N LEU A 128 3.00 -7.05 -2.33
CA LEU A 128 2.20 -5.97 -1.76
C LEU A 128 2.54 -4.68 -2.50
N LEU A 129 1.52 -4.00 -3.02
CA LEU A 129 1.66 -2.80 -3.83
C LEU A 129 0.99 -1.63 -3.15
N TYR A 130 1.69 -0.50 -3.11
CA TYR A 130 1.11 0.79 -2.86
C TYR A 130 0.59 1.36 -4.17
N GLN A 131 -0.71 1.66 -4.25
CA GLN A 131 -1.32 2.35 -5.37
C GLN A 131 -1.78 3.75 -4.95
N CYS A 132 -1.47 4.73 -5.79
CA CYS A 132 -2.02 6.07 -5.68
C CYS A 132 -2.47 6.59 -7.05
N SER A 133 -3.62 7.26 -7.05
CA SER A 133 -4.12 8.06 -8.16
C SER A 133 -3.93 9.53 -7.76
N TRP A 134 -3.42 10.35 -8.68
CA TRP A 134 -3.17 11.78 -8.48
C TRP A 134 -4.24 12.60 -9.19
#